data_AF-A0A521S831-F1
#
_entry.id   AF-A0A521S831-F1
#
_cell.length_a   1.000
_cell.length_b   1.000
_cell.length_c   1.000
_cell.angle_alpha   90.00
_cell.angle_beta   90.00
_cell.angle_gamma   90.00
#
_symmetry.space_group_name_H-M   'P 1'
#
loop_
_entity.id
_entity.type
_entity.pdbx_description
1 polymer ?
#
loop_
_entity_poly.entity_id
_entity_poly.type
_entity_poly.pdbx_seq_one_letter_code
_entity_poly.pdbx_strand_id
1 'polypeptide(L)'
;MESLAKGEVITRFLDQFSTPIYTRDLGRFILELLDRGSTGLFHVGGGERISRYDFAVKVAETFCLSPAMIRPAPFRHLEGSAQRPRDSSLCSEKEESHLKMRLPSAKEGLERLKQDLAVHQKSEGDI
;
A
#
# COMPACT_ATOMS: atom_id res chain seq x y z
N MET A 1 4.16 -5.09 -10.57
CA MET A 1 3.88 -6.54 -10.71
C MET A 1 4.26 -7.01 -12.10
N GLU A 2 3.80 -6.36 -13.17
CA GLU A 2 4.10 -6.75 -14.56
C GLU A 2 5.60 -6.97 -14.85
N SER A 3 6.48 -6.00 -14.58
CA SER A 3 7.93 -6.17 -14.78
C SER A 3 8.50 -7.39 -14.05
N LEU A 4 8.10 -7.61 -12.79
CA LEU A 4 8.54 -8.78 -12.03
C LEU A 4 8.00 -10.10 -12.60
N ALA A 5 6.77 -10.10 -13.13
CA ALA A 5 6.19 -11.27 -13.81
C ALA A 5 6.92 -11.61 -15.12
N LYS A 6 7.51 -10.61 -15.79
CA LYS A 6 8.39 -10.78 -16.95
C LYS A 6 9.83 -11.17 -16.59
N GLY A 7 10.16 -11.26 -15.29
CA GLY A 7 11.53 -11.49 -14.84
C GLY A 7 12.45 -10.28 -15.08
N GLU A 8 11.91 -9.06 -15.11
CA GLU A 8 12.71 -7.84 -15.22
C GLU A 8 13.19 -7.39 -13.84
N VAL A 9 14.43 -6.88 -13.79
CA VAL A 9 14.98 -6.27 -12.58
C VAL A 9 14.39 -4.88 -12.40
N ILE A 10 13.89 -4.58 -11.19
CA ILE A 10 13.42 -3.25 -10.83
C ILE A 10 14.23 -2.69 -9.66
N THR A 11 14.50 -1.38 -9.70
CA THR A 11 15.17 -0.68 -8.59
C THR A 11 14.15 0.11 -7.77
N ARG A 12 14.13 -0.07 -6.45
CA ARG A 12 13.22 0.62 -5.51
C ARG A 12 14.00 1.27 -4.36
N PHE A 13 13.47 2.38 -3.85
CA PHE A 13 14.16 3.20 -2.86
C PHE A 13 14.04 2.62 -1.43
N LEU A 14 15.16 2.55 -0.70
CA LEU A 14 15.22 2.07 0.69
C LEU A 14 14.80 3.13 1.72
N ASP A 15 14.97 4.40 1.38
CA ASP A 15 14.87 5.56 2.27
C ASP A 15 13.73 6.51 1.86
N GLN A 16 12.81 6.02 1.03
CA GLN A 16 11.54 6.69 0.76
C GLN A 16 10.38 5.90 1.37
N PHE A 17 9.60 6.55 2.26
CA PHE A 17 8.61 5.89 3.11
C PHE A 17 7.19 6.40 2.90
N SER A 18 6.23 5.51 3.14
CA SER A 18 4.80 5.78 3.09
C SER A 18 4.03 4.80 3.99
N THR A 19 2.75 5.06 4.20
CA THR A 19 1.79 4.16 4.86
C THR A 19 0.75 3.69 3.85
N PRO A 20 1.06 2.70 2.99
CA PRO A 20 0.17 2.26 1.90
C PRO A 20 -1.09 1.61 2.47
N ILE A 21 -2.25 1.96 1.92
CA ILE A 21 -3.55 1.43 2.32
C ILE A 21 -4.27 0.81 1.13
N TYR A 22 -4.93 -0.33 1.35
CA TYR A 22 -5.81 -0.92 0.35
C TYR A 22 -7.11 -0.11 0.26
N THR A 23 -7.58 0.15 -0.95
CA THR A 23 -8.67 1.11 -1.20
C THR A 23 -10.00 0.72 -0.56
N ARG A 24 -10.33 -0.58 -0.47
CA ARG A 24 -11.54 -1.01 0.25
C ARG A 24 -11.42 -0.81 1.76
N ASP A 25 -10.23 -0.96 2.32
CA ASP A 25 -10.00 -0.68 3.73
C ASP A 25 -10.18 0.81 4.01
N LEU A 26 -9.61 1.68 3.15
CA LEU A 26 -9.87 3.12 3.21
C LEU A 26 -11.37 3.43 3.09
N GLY A 27 -12.08 2.77 2.17
CA GLY A 27 -13.53 2.92 2.01
C GLY A 27 -14.31 2.59 3.29
N ARG A 28 -13.95 1.51 4.01
CA ARG A 28 -14.56 1.15 5.30
C ARG A 28 -14.33 2.24 6.35
N PHE A 29 -13.12 2.80 6.42
CA PHE A 29 -12.82 3.90 7.34
C PHE A 29 -13.65 5.16 7.02
N ILE A 30 -13.82 5.49 5.74
CA ILE A 30 -14.64 6.63 5.31
C ILE A 30 -16.10 6.40 5.70
N LEU A 31 -16.65 5.21 5.45
CA LEU A 31 -18.03 4.88 5.82
C LEU A 31 -18.26 4.99 7.34
N GLU A 32 -17.33 4.47 8.15
CA GLU A 32 -17.44 4.58 9.61
C GLU A 32 -17.41 6.04 10.08
N LEU A 33 -16.56 6.88 9.48
CA LEU A 33 -16.52 8.31 9.78
C LEU A 33 -17.85 9.00 9.48
N LEU A 34 -18.47 8.64 8.35
CA LEU A 34 -19.79 9.16 7.94
C LEU A 34 -20.89 8.68 8.89
N ASP A 35 -20.92 7.40 9.23
CA ASP A 35 -21.92 6.79 10.13
C ASP A 35 -21.89 7.41 11.53
N ARG A 36 -20.71 7.86 11.98
CA ARG A 36 -20.54 8.57 13.26
C ARG A 36 -20.81 10.07 13.19
N GLY A 37 -21.11 10.61 12.01
CA GLY A 37 -21.21 12.06 11.80
C GLY A 37 -19.90 12.80 12.12
N SER A 38 -18.75 12.14 11.93
CA SER A 38 -17.45 12.71 12.24
C SER A 38 -17.14 13.86 11.29
N THR A 39 -16.63 14.97 11.83
CA THR A 39 -16.25 16.16 11.05
C THR A 39 -14.83 16.60 11.40
N GLY A 40 -14.17 17.27 10.47
CA GLY A 40 -12.80 17.78 10.63
C GLY A 40 -11.76 17.02 9.80
N LEU A 41 -10.50 17.15 10.19
CA LEU A 41 -9.35 16.58 9.49
C LEU A 41 -8.98 15.20 10.07
N PHE A 42 -8.92 14.19 9.19
CA PHE A 42 -8.53 12.82 9.50
C PHE A 42 -7.40 12.38 8.57
N HIS A 43 -6.33 11.80 9.15
CA HIS A 43 -5.24 11.21 8.39
C HIS A 43 -5.39 9.70 8.39
N VAL A 44 -5.74 9.11 7.24
CA VAL A 44 -5.98 7.66 7.13
C VAL A 44 -4.97 7.04 6.16
N GLY A 45 -3.89 6.47 6.70
CA GLY A 45 -2.91 5.67 5.98
C GLY A 45 -2.96 4.20 6.39
N GLY A 46 -2.17 3.32 5.78
CA GLY A 46 -2.02 1.95 6.26
C GLY A 46 -1.36 1.90 7.65
N GLY A 47 -1.59 0.82 8.40
CA GLY A 47 -1.07 0.64 9.77
C GLY A 47 0.43 0.33 9.85
N GLU A 48 1.17 0.51 8.76
CA GLU A 48 2.60 0.22 8.68
C GLU A 48 3.31 1.28 7.84
N ARG A 49 4.28 1.96 8.45
CA ARG A 49 5.27 2.76 7.73
C ARG A 49 6.28 1.83 7.07
N ILE A 50 6.39 1.91 5.74
CA ILE A 50 7.21 0.98 4.95
C ILE A 50 7.95 1.71 3.83
N SER A 51 9.17 1.25 3.52
CA SER A 51 9.95 1.80 2.40
C SER A 51 9.37 1.36 1.05
N ARG A 52 9.69 2.07 -0.03
CA ARG A 52 9.31 1.67 -1.40
C ARG A 52 9.91 0.32 -1.79
N TYR A 53 11.10 0.01 -1.28
CA TYR A 53 11.75 -1.28 -1.46
C TYR A 53 11.02 -2.39 -0.73
N ASP A 54 10.81 -2.25 0.59
CA ASP A 54 10.18 -3.29 1.41
C ASP A 54 8.74 -3.54 0.96
N PHE A 55 8.01 -2.50 0.56
CA PHE A 55 6.67 -2.67 0.00
C PHE A 55 6.69 -3.50 -1.30
N ALA A 56 7.66 -3.26 -2.19
CA ALA A 56 7.80 -4.04 -3.41
C ALA A 56 8.17 -5.50 -3.13
N VAL A 57 8.99 -5.76 -2.10
CA VAL A 57 9.30 -7.13 -1.63
C VAL A 57 8.03 -7.81 -1.14
N LYS A 58 7.23 -7.16 -0.28
CA LYS A 58 5.94 -7.72 0.18
C LYS A 58 4.96 -8.00 -0.97
N VAL A 59 4.94 -7.13 -1.99
CA VAL A 59 4.17 -7.39 -3.22
C VAL A 59 4.68 -8.65 -3.92
N ALA A 60 5.99 -8.78 -4.12
CA ALA A 60 6.54 -9.96 -4.80
C ALA A 60 6.21 -11.25 -4.04
N GLU A 61 6.42 -11.27 -2.73
CA GLU A 61 6.10 -12.40 -1.86
C GLU A 61 4.61 -12.78 -1.91
N THR A 62 3.72 -11.79 -1.76
CA THR A 62 2.27 -12.04 -1.74
C THR A 62 1.77 -12.63 -3.06
N PHE A 63 2.33 -12.18 -4.18
CA PHE A 63 1.93 -12.60 -5.53
C PHE A 63 2.80 -13.72 -6.10
N CYS A 64 3.61 -14.40 -5.28
CA CYS A 64 4.49 -15.50 -5.70
C CYS A 64 5.47 -15.13 -6.84
N LEU A 65 5.95 -13.88 -6.85
CA LEU A 65 6.97 -13.37 -7.77
C LEU A 65 8.34 -13.38 -7.08
N SER A 66 9.43 -13.35 -7.86
CA SER A 66 10.80 -13.40 -7.30
C SER A 66 11.23 -12.06 -6.67
N PRO A 67 11.47 -12.00 -5.34
CA PRO A 67 11.97 -10.79 -4.70
C PRO A 67 13.43 -10.48 -5.08
N ALA A 68 14.19 -11.47 -5.55
CA ALA A 68 15.59 -11.31 -5.98
C ALA A 68 15.76 -10.35 -7.16
N MET A 69 14.67 -10.06 -7.88
CA MET A 69 14.63 -9.10 -8.99
C MET A 69 14.43 -7.66 -8.53
N ILE A 70 14.32 -7.41 -7.21
CA ILE A 70 14.17 -6.08 -6.65
C ILE A 70 15.52 -5.62 -6.10
N ARG A 71 16.06 -4.55 -6.66
CA ARG A 71 17.32 -3.96 -6.23
C ARG A 71 17.07 -2.74 -5.34
N PRO A 72 17.72 -2.66 -4.17
CA PRO A 72 17.65 -1.46 -3.35
C PRO A 72 18.47 -0.32 -3.98
N ALA A 73 18.02 0.92 -3.78
CA ALA A 73 18.81 2.12 -4.06
C ALA A 73 18.47 3.23 -3.05
N PRO A 74 19.39 4.18 -2.80
CA PRO A 74 19.05 5.40 -2.09
C PRO A 74 18.21 6.33 -2.96
N PHE A 75 17.33 7.09 -2.34
CA PHE A 75 16.53 8.11 -2.98
C PHE A 75 17.43 9.30 -3.33
N ARG A 76 17.44 9.60 -4.64
CA ARG A 76 18.03 10.80 -5.20
C ARG A 76 16.94 11.59 -5.90
N HIS A 77 16.85 12.87 -5.57
CA HIS A 77 16.00 13.77 -6.33
C HIS A 77 16.57 13.89 -7.75
N LEU A 78 15.70 13.87 -8.75
CA LEU A 78 16.09 14.08 -10.13
C LEU A 78 15.79 15.53 -10.49
N GLU A 79 16.80 16.25 -10.98
CA GLU A 79 16.62 17.60 -11.50
C GLU A 79 15.54 17.61 -12.59
N GLY A 80 14.67 18.63 -12.57
CA GLY A 80 13.53 18.72 -13.49
C GLY A 80 12.32 17.84 -13.14
N SER A 81 12.36 17.07 -12.03
CA SER A 81 11.20 16.35 -11.52
C SER A 81 10.54 17.05 -10.32
N ALA A 82 9.26 16.76 -10.06
CA ALA A 82 8.59 17.28 -8.88
C ALA A 82 9.30 16.82 -7.59
N GLN A 83 9.45 17.73 -6.63
CA GLN A 83 9.99 17.40 -5.31
C GLN A 83 9.07 16.37 -4.63
N ARG A 84 9.65 15.23 -4.24
CA ARG A 84 8.97 14.19 -3.49
C ARG A 84 9.57 14.12 -2.10
N PRO A 85 8.75 14.11 -1.04
CA PRO A 85 9.27 13.92 0.31
C PRO A 85 9.96 12.56 0.42
N ARG A 86 10.97 12.48 1.30
CA ARG A 86 11.55 11.21 1.71
C ARG A 86 10.57 10.40 2.56
N ASP A 87 9.71 11.07 3.31
CA ASP A 87 8.72 10.41 4.15
C ASP A 87 7.36 11.06 3.97
N SER A 88 6.40 10.30 3.46
CA SER A 88 4.99 10.69 3.37
C SER A 88 4.11 9.74 4.18
N SER A 89 4.66 9.09 5.20
CA SER A 89 3.87 8.29 6.14
C SER A 89 2.95 9.18 6.98
N LEU A 90 1.77 8.65 7.27
CA LEU A 90 0.79 9.30 8.12
C LEU A 90 0.80 8.66 9.51
N CYS A 91 0.67 9.48 10.56
CA CYS A 91 0.31 8.99 11.88
C CYS A 91 -1.21 8.95 11.97
N SER A 92 -1.77 7.76 12.16
CA SER A 92 -3.21 7.52 12.20
C SER A 92 -3.71 7.00 13.57
N GLU A 93 -2.88 7.10 14.62
CA GLU A 93 -3.20 6.60 15.97
C GLU A 93 -4.46 7.27 16.55
N LYS A 94 -4.65 8.56 16.24
CA LYS A 94 -5.83 9.34 16.62
C LYS A 94 -7.08 8.73 15.98
N GLU A 95 -7.02 8.42 14.70
CA GLU A 95 -8.11 7.85 13.91
C GLU A 95 -8.47 6.45 14.38
N GLU A 96 -7.47 5.61 14.62
CA GLU A 96 -7.67 4.27 15.16
C GLU A 96 -8.37 4.31 16.53
N SER A 97 -7.94 5.24 17.39
CA SER A 97 -8.54 5.45 18.72
C SER A 97 -9.97 5.99 18.64
N HIS A 98 -10.20 6.99 17.78
CA HIS A 98 -11.51 7.62 17.57
C HIS A 98 -12.54 6.62 17.02
N LEU A 99 -12.14 5.81 16.05
CA LEU A 99 -13.00 4.84 15.38
C LEU A 99 -13.06 3.48 16.09
N LYS A 100 -12.13 3.20 17.00
CA LYS A 100 -11.90 1.86 17.58
C LYS A 100 -11.67 0.80 16.49
N MET A 101 -10.98 1.21 15.43
CA MET A 101 -10.66 0.36 14.28
C MET A 101 -9.15 0.34 14.10
N ARG A 102 -8.58 -0.84 13.87
CA ARG A 102 -7.17 -0.97 13.53
C ARG A 102 -6.99 -0.79 12.02
N LEU A 103 -5.97 -0.04 11.63
CA LEU A 103 -5.52 0.06 10.26
C LEU A 103 -4.74 -1.20 9.84
N PRO A 104 -5.06 -1.78 8.67
CA PRO A 104 -4.35 -2.97 8.20
C PRO A 104 -2.89 -2.69 7.87
N SER A 105 -2.04 -3.67 8.10
CA SER A 105 -0.66 -3.67 7.59
C SER A 105 -0.64 -3.75 6.06
N ALA A 106 0.51 -3.43 5.46
CA ALA A 106 0.67 -3.53 4.01
C ALA A 106 0.42 -4.98 3.51
N LYS A 107 0.82 -5.99 4.29
CA LYS A 107 0.63 -7.40 3.96
C LYS A 107 -0.85 -7.78 3.93
N GLU A 108 -1.60 -7.41 4.97
CA GLU A 108 -3.05 -7.69 5.05
C GLU A 108 -3.81 -7.04 3.88
N GLY A 109 -3.45 -5.81 3.51
CA GLY A 109 -4.02 -5.12 2.35
C GLY A 109 -3.70 -5.83 1.03
N LEU A 110 -2.47 -6.31 0.85
CA LEU A 110 -2.05 -7.06 -0.35
C LEU A 110 -2.75 -8.43 -0.44
N GLU A 111 -2.95 -9.13 0.67
CA GLU A 111 -3.67 -10.40 0.72
C GLU A 111 -5.14 -10.23 0.32
N ARG A 112 -5.81 -9.18 0.82
CA ARG A 112 -7.18 -8.82 0.41
C ARG A 112 -7.26 -8.47 -1.07
N LEU A 113 -6.30 -7.68 -1.57
CA LEU A 113 -6.20 -7.38 -3.00
C LEU A 113 -6.07 -8.66 -3.83
N LYS A 114 -5.23 -9.62 -3.41
CA LYS A 114 -5.07 -10.90 -4.10
C LYS A 114 -6.37 -11.71 -4.14
N GLN A 115 -7.12 -11.74 -3.04
CA GLN A 115 -8.43 -12.40 -2.98
C GLN A 115 -9.42 -11.76 -3.96
N ASP A 116 -9.47 -10.42 -3.96
CA ASP A 116 -10.33 -9.65 -4.85
C ASP A 116 -10.04 -9.94 -6.33
N LEU A 117 -8.77 -9.95 -6.73
CA LEU A 117 -8.37 -10.26 -8.11
C LEU A 117 -8.74 -11.68 -8.51
N ALA A 118 -8.65 -12.65 -7.60
CA ALA A 118 -9.02 -14.05 -7.88
C ALA A 118 -10.54 -14.24 -8.08
N VAL A 119 -11.38 -13.43 -7.43
CA VAL A 119 -12.83 -13.46 -7.63
C VAL A 119 -13.20 -12.96 -9.02
N HIS A 120 -12.58 -11.86 -9.49
CA HIS A 120 -12.88 -11.29 -10.80
C HIS A 120 -12.46 -12.22 -11.96
N GLN A 121 -11.36 -12.99 -11.79
CA GLN A 121 -10.94 -13.99 -12.79
C GLN A 121 -11.89 -15.18 -12.91
N LYS A 122 -12.69 -15.48 -11.87
CA LYS A 122 -13.73 -16.53 -11.95
C LYS A 122 -15.00 -16.04 -12.63
N SER A 123 -15.34 -14.76 -12.49
CA SER A 123 -16.55 -14.17 -13.09
C SER A 123 -16.45 -13.96 -14.60
N GLU A 124 -15.25 -13.87 -15.17
CA GLU A 124 -15.03 -13.73 -16.63
C GLU A 124 -14.95 -15.08 -17.36
N GLY A 125 -14.93 -16.22 -16.64
CA GLY A 125 -14.83 -17.56 -17.22
C GLY A 125 -16.17 -18.30 -17.39
N ASP A 126 -17.29 -17.70 -16.99
CA ASP A 126 -18.63 -18.29 -16.97
C ASP A 126 -19.59 -17.69 -18.04
N ILE A 127 -19.04 -17.16 -19.16
CA ILE A 127 -19.82 -16.65 -20.30
C ILE A 127 -19.44 -17.39 -21.58
#